data_AF-A0A2U8I384-F1
#
_entry.id   AF-A0A2U8I384-F1
#
_cell.length_a   1.000
_cell.length_b   1.000
_cell.length_c   1.000
_cell.angle_alpha   90.00
_cell.angle_beta   90.00
_cell.angle_gamma   90.00
#
_symmetry.space_group_name_H-M   'P 1'
#
loop_
_entity.id
_entity.type
_entity.pdbx_description
1 polymer ?
#
loop_
_entity_poly.entity_id
_entity_poly.type
_entity_poly.pdbx_seq_one_letter_code
_entity_poly.pdbx_strand_id
1 'polypeptide(L)'
;MIFSQIRDLAPHNKKDKFMVSVGEGKMVFSISGVSIHTESISEHSSQFIQNSLLGFNQTMLDTEELIIPIKKIMDEKIRNYFIPYGKRLVEIKNHAINTMKEFVKLVYAGTYLKHEGIIYYYDVEKKYCKSVIYAPGTEPESKLTGKSKQVKKMDHRFVTLIPNLESQDNLPDNSSDLGHFNEFKHENNKYYNELSELNAIIDGLVVDHGLIIMRNAGDNLYRLIFDDKIIIGIMSFTNVLFELKKLHTNGIYITDIKLGNLTYDEKSEEVRMIDVQNRVRKGEKHKKIGHTNRYVTVQVYSYCTERVDPNSEEMHDSNYHYLRVADEYAILICMMQSTTGDRVFRSPSPSNVGEKWNHHGIMNYKNQDIISDWIDHYVQLEFREHVKKFLTNPATAADESPDRKYLADMLSIQNGQFVQNF
;
A
#
# COMPACT_ATOMS: atom_id res chain seq x y z
N MET A 1 4.00 26.27 11.72
CA MET A 1 5.24 25.63 12.21
C MET A 1 5.04 24.84 13.50
N ILE A 2 4.44 25.43 14.55
CA ILE A 2 4.20 24.73 15.84
C ILE A 2 3.18 23.58 15.71
N PHE A 3 2.07 23.76 15.00
CA PHE A 3 1.08 22.70 14.78
C PHE A 3 1.58 21.51 13.93
N SER A 4 2.52 21.73 12.99
CA SER A 4 3.11 20.62 12.23
C SER A 4 4.13 19.84 13.07
N GLN A 5 4.87 20.52 13.94
CA GLN A 5 5.75 19.87 14.92
C GLN A 5 4.96 19.07 15.98
N ILE A 6 3.78 19.54 16.36
CA ILE A 6 2.82 18.84 17.25
C ILE A 6 2.25 17.58 16.57
N ARG A 7 1.85 17.69 15.30
CA ARG A 7 1.41 16.56 14.48
C ARG A 7 2.48 15.46 14.45
N ASP A 8 3.75 15.82 14.42
CA ASP A 8 4.84 14.85 14.35
C ASP A 8 5.16 14.14 15.68
N LEU A 9 4.63 14.64 16.80
CA LEU A 9 4.71 14.02 18.13
C LEU A 9 3.48 13.18 18.48
N ALA A 10 2.36 13.34 17.77
CA ALA A 10 1.23 12.44 17.87
C ALA A 10 1.59 11.07 17.25
N PRO A 11 1.15 9.95 17.84
CA PRO A 11 1.33 8.65 17.20
C PRO A 11 0.69 8.69 15.82
N HIS A 12 1.35 8.07 14.84
CA HIS A 12 1.00 8.21 13.43
C HIS A 12 -0.48 7.87 13.14
N ASN A 13 -1.12 7.09 14.04
CA ASN A 13 -2.53 6.65 13.99
C ASN A 13 -3.55 7.71 14.34
N LYS A 14 -3.10 8.88 14.75
CA LYS A 14 -3.95 9.98 15.16
C LYS A 14 -3.52 11.32 14.56
N LYS A 15 -2.52 11.33 13.66
CA LYS A 15 -2.09 12.54 12.95
C LYS A 15 -3.22 13.17 12.15
N ASP A 16 -4.08 12.34 11.54
CA ASP A 16 -5.20 12.78 10.71
C ASP A 16 -6.52 12.94 11.50
N LYS A 17 -6.49 12.65 12.82
CA LYS A 17 -7.68 12.69 13.71
C LYS A 17 -7.53 13.68 14.86
N PHE A 18 -6.42 14.41 14.92
CA PHE A 18 -6.17 15.46 15.89
C PHE A 18 -6.81 16.75 15.37
N MET A 19 -7.85 17.21 16.04
CA MET A 19 -8.56 18.43 15.68
C MET A 19 -8.49 19.42 16.84
N VAL A 20 -8.15 20.66 16.53
CA VAL A 20 -8.29 21.79 17.45
C VAL A 20 -9.45 22.62 16.94
N SER A 21 -10.51 22.73 17.74
CA SER A 21 -11.66 23.58 17.44
C SER A 21 -11.69 24.73 18.46
N VAL A 22 -12.09 25.91 17.98
CA VAL A 22 -12.13 27.12 18.79
C VAL A 22 -13.48 27.79 18.60
N GLY A 23 -14.18 28.04 19.70
CA GLY A 23 -15.50 28.68 19.72
C GLY A 23 -15.96 28.98 21.13
N GLU A 24 -16.81 30.00 21.29
CA GLU A 24 -17.43 30.40 22.57
C GLU A 24 -16.43 30.62 23.72
N GLY A 25 -15.28 31.23 23.43
CA GLY A 25 -14.23 31.45 24.44
C GLY A 25 -13.58 30.16 24.93
N LYS A 26 -13.63 29.09 24.14
CA LYS A 26 -13.03 27.80 24.46
C LYS A 26 -12.20 27.26 23.31
N MET A 27 -11.10 26.62 23.66
CA MET A 27 -10.31 25.80 22.76
C MET A 27 -10.51 24.34 23.14
N VAL A 28 -11.06 23.57 22.22
CA VAL A 28 -11.33 22.15 22.39
C VAL A 28 -10.34 21.36 21.55
N PHE A 29 -9.48 20.63 22.24
CA PHE A 29 -8.61 19.63 21.63
C PHE A 29 -9.36 18.33 21.57
N SER A 30 -9.44 17.74 20.38
CA SER A 30 -10.16 16.49 20.18
C SER A 30 -9.33 15.50 19.38
N ILE A 31 -9.58 14.23 19.70
CA ILE A 31 -9.02 13.10 18.97
C ILE A 31 -10.20 12.22 18.57
N SER A 32 -10.41 12.04 17.26
CA SER A 32 -11.54 11.24 16.74
C SER A 32 -12.90 11.76 17.25
N GLY A 33 -13.10 13.08 17.26
CA GLY A 33 -14.34 13.71 17.71
C GLY A 33 -14.57 13.74 19.23
N VAL A 34 -13.71 13.08 20.01
CA VAL A 34 -13.79 13.10 21.48
C VAL A 34 -12.96 14.25 22.01
N SER A 35 -13.60 15.19 22.72
CA SER A 35 -12.89 16.24 23.48
C SER A 35 -12.00 15.58 24.52
N ILE A 36 -10.70 15.79 24.40
CA ILE A 36 -9.70 15.29 25.35
C ILE A 36 -9.23 16.38 26.30
N HIS A 37 -9.47 17.65 25.97
CA HIS A 37 -9.17 18.81 26.79
C HIS A 37 -9.95 20.01 26.28
N THR A 38 -10.53 20.78 27.18
CA THR A 38 -11.18 22.06 26.87
C THR A 38 -10.55 23.12 27.75
N GLU A 39 -9.94 24.13 27.12
CA GLU A 39 -9.35 25.26 27.82
C GLU A 39 -10.22 26.49 27.62
N SER A 40 -10.46 27.25 28.68
CA SER A 40 -11.09 28.56 28.54
C SER A 40 -10.05 29.53 27.97
N ILE A 41 -10.39 30.20 26.89
CA ILE A 41 -9.56 31.21 26.26
C ILE A 41 -10.31 32.53 26.25
N SER A 42 -9.58 33.64 26.25
CA SER A 42 -10.24 34.94 26.12
C SER A 42 -10.98 35.04 24.79
N GLU A 43 -12.04 35.85 24.74
CA GLU A 43 -12.79 36.11 23.51
C GLU A 43 -11.88 36.65 22.39
N HIS A 44 -10.91 37.48 22.77
CA HIS A 44 -9.86 38.00 21.89
C HIS A 44 -9.00 36.88 21.29
N SER A 45 -8.54 35.93 22.11
CA SER A 45 -7.79 34.75 21.66
C SER A 45 -8.63 33.82 20.77
N SER A 46 -9.93 33.70 21.05
CA SER A 46 -10.86 32.91 20.24
C SER A 46 -11.00 33.47 18.82
N GLN A 47 -11.21 34.79 18.71
CA GLN A 47 -11.29 35.48 17.42
C GLN A 47 -9.95 35.44 16.67
N PHE A 48 -8.83 35.62 17.37
CA PHE A 48 -7.50 35.57 16.75
C PHE A 48 -7.21 34.23 16.08
N ILE A 49 -7.48 33.10 16.76
CA ILE A 49 -7.18 31.77 16.23
C ILE A 49 -8.13 31.40 15.09
N GLN A 50 -9.41 31.79 15.19
CA GLN A 50 -10.37 31.64 14.10
C GLN A 50 -9.92 32.41 12.84
N ASN A 51 -9.40 33.62 13.00
CA ASN A 51 -8.90 34.45 11.89
C ASN A 51 -7.56 33.96 11.31
N SER A 52 -6.65 33.43 12.16
CA SER A 52 -5.39 32.82 11.74
C SER A 52 -5.58 31.51 10.95
N LEU A 53 -6.61 30.72 11.28
CA LEU A 53 -7.00 29.54 10.51
C LEU A 53 -7.64 29.90 9.16
N LEU A 54 -8.13 31.14 9.00
CA LEU A 54 -8.73 31.69 7.78
C LEU A 54 -7.73 32.52 6.93
N GLY A 55 -6.44 32.54 7.28
CA GLY A 55 -5.38 33.04 6.40
C GLY A 55 -5.18 34.56 6.35
N PHE A 56 -5.51 35.31 7.39
CA PHE A 56 -5.22 36.76 7.44
C PHE A 56 -3.95 37.09 8.23
N ASN A 57 -3.12 37.99 7.67
CA ASN A 57 -1.86 38.48 8.23
C ASN A 57 -2.05 39.11 9.63
N GLN A 58 -1.32 38.62 10.63
CA GLN A 58 -1.30 39.16 12.00
C GLN A 58 0.13 39.36 12.51
N THR A 59 0.28 40.31 13.44
CA THR A 59 1.53 40.90 13.95
C THR A 59 2.29 40.02 14.98
N MET A 60 3.60 40.21 15.09
CA MET A 60 4.51 39.34 15.88
C MET A 60 4.24 39.28 17.39
N LEU A 61 3.74 40.36 18.02
CA LEU A 61 3.51 40.41 19.48
C LEU A 61 2.39 39.46 19.94
N ASP A 62 1.30 39.35 19.17
CA ASP A 62 0.16 38.46 19.48
C ASP A 62 0.51 36.97 19.34
N THR A 63 1.58 36.68 18.61
CA THR A 63 2.06 35.32 18.37
C THR A 63 2.82 34.78 19.59
N GLU A 64 3.53 35.61 20.34
CA GLU A 64 4.37 35.17 21.46
C GLU A 64 3.58 34.83 22.74
N GLU A 65 2.54 35.60 23.06
CA GLU A 65 1.70 35.37 24.25
C GLU A 65 0.88 34.07 24.17
N LEU A 66 0.47 33.65 22.97
CA LEU A 66 -0.26 32.40 22.71
C LEU A 66 0.63 31.15 22.67
N ILE A 67 1.88 31.31 22.24
CA ILE A 67 2.84 30.21 22.10
C ILE A 67 3.29 29.68 23.47
N ILE A 68 3.42 30.55 24.48
CA ILE A 68 4.00 30.19 25.78
C ILE A 68 3.12 29.19 26.57
N PRO A 69 1.80 29.39 26.71
CA PRO A 69 0.93 28.44 27.41
C PRO A 69 0.78 27.11 26.66
N ILE A 70 0.66 27.15 25.33
CA ILE A 70 0.59 25.95 24.47
C ILE A 70 1.88 25.13 24.61
N LYS A 71 3.05 25.78 24.55
CA LYS A 71 4.34 25.14 24.81
C LYS A 71 4.40 24.54 26.21
N LYS A 72 3.89 25.22 27.24
CA LYS A 72 3.91 24.72 28.63
C LYS A 72 3.07 23.43 28.81
N ILE A 73 1.84 23.41 28.29
CA ILE A 73 0.96 22.24 28.34
C ILE A 73 1.55 21.07 27.53
N MET A 74 2.14 21.37 26.37
CA MET A 74 2.86 20.39 25.56
C MET A 74 4.09 19.85 26.28
N ASP A 75 4.89 20.71 26.89
CA ASP A 75 6.10 20.33 27.62
C ASP A 75 5.77 19.47 28.83
N GLU A 76 4.63 19.66 29.49
CA GLU A 76 4.15 18.81 30.57
C GLU A 76 3.67 17.45 30.07
N LYS A 77 2.94 17.38 28.94
CA LYS A 77 2.57 16.09 28.33
C LYS A 77 3.78 15.35 27.78
N ILE A 78 4.70 16.05 27.11
CA ILE A 78 5.97 15.48 26.64
C ILE A 78 6.79 14.98 27.84
N ARG A 79 6.93 15.78 28.91
CA ARG A 79 7.60 15.37 30.16
C ARG A 79 6.99 14.13 30.79
N ASN A 80 5.68 14.10 30.97
CA ASN A 80 5.04 13.07 31.79
C ASN A 80 4.78 11.77 31.02
N TYR A 81 4.51 11.85 29.70
CA TYR A 81 4.17 10.67 28.89
C TYR A 81 5.33 10.15 28.05
N PHE A 82 6.27 11.03 27.65
CA PHE A 82 7.22 10.72 26.56
C PHE A 82 8.70 10.94 26.90
N ILE A 83 9.09 11.82 27.83
CA ILE A 83 10.51 12.02 28.18
C ILE A 83 11.13 10.78 28.86
N PRO A 84 10.48 10.12 29.83
CA PRO A 84 10.99 8.87 30.39
C PRO A 84 11.20 7.81 29.29
N TYR A 85 10.24 7.74 28.36
CA TYR A 85 10.31 6.85 27.21
C TYR A 85 11.42 7.24 26.22
N GLY A 86 11.61 8.54 25.98
CA GLY A 86 12.64 9.10 25.11
C GLY A 86 14.05 8.87 25.64
N LYS A 87 14.28 9.07 26.95
CA LYS A 87 15.56 8.74 27.60
C LYS A 87 15.89 7.26 27.45
N ARG A 88 14.93 6.38 27.78
CA ARG A 88 15.07 4.93 27.60
C ARG A 88 15.31 4.54 26.15
N LEU A 89 14.63 5.20 25.20
CA LEU A 89 14.84 4.97 23.77
C LEU A 89 16.25 5.37 23.32
N VAL A 90 16.79 6.50 23.80
CA VAL A 90 18.17 6.92 23.52
C VAL A 90 19.17 5.90 24.04
N GLU A 91 19.01 5.44 25.28
CA GLU A 91 19.87 4.41 25.88
C GLU A 91 19.84 3.10 25.07
N ILE A 92 18.65 2.61 24.72
CA ILE A 92 18.50 1.38 23.95
C ILE A 92 19.02 1.56 22.53
N LYS A 93 18.83 2.72 21.89
CA LYS A 93 19.40 3.01 20.57
C LYS A 93 20.92 3.02 20.62
N ASN A 94 21.53 3.67 21.60
CA ASN A 94 22.99 3.68 21.77
C ASN A 94 23.54 2.26 21.97
N HIS A 95 22.85 1.44 22.77
CA HIS A 95 23.22 0.03 22.90
C HIS A 95 23.02 -0.76 21.60
N ALA A 96 21.92 -0.53 20.87
CA ALA A 96 21.62 -1.21 19.63
C ALA A 96 22.64 -0.91 18.52
N ILE A 97 23.07 0.35 18.41
CA ILE A 97 24.17 0.78 17.52
C ILE A 97 25.43 -0.03 17.82
N ASN A 98 25.79 -0.17 19.10
CA ASN A 98 26.95 -0.96 19.54
C ASN A 98 26.82 -2.47 19.26
N THR A 99 25.59 -2.96 19.07
CA THR A 99 25.30 -4.38 18.75
C THR A 99 24.88 -4.62 17.30
N MET A 100 25.02 -3.61 16.43
CA MET A 100 24.65 -3.66 15.00
C MET A 100 23.21 -4.12 14.73
N LYS A 101 22.26 -3.79 15.61
CA LYS A 101 20.84 -4.09 15.37
C LYS A 101 20.19 -3.00 14.50
N GLU A 102 19.56 -3.40 13.41
CA GLU A 102 18.82 -2.46 12.53
C GLU A 102 17.59 -1.87 13.22
N PHE A 103 16.87 -2.69 14.00
CA PHE A 103 15.65 -2.29 14.71
C PHE A 103 15.78 -2.49 16.22
N VAL A 104 15.20 -1.55 16.96
CA VAL A 104 15.01 -1.61 18.41
C VAL A 104 13.57 -1.85 18.74
N LYS A 105 13.32 -2.92 19.51
CA LYS A 105 12.02 -3.25 20.09
C LYS A 105 11.86 -2.56 21.44
N LEU A 106 10.75 -1.86 21.63
CA LEU A 106 10.41 -1.20 22.88
C LEU A 106 8.94 -1.42 23.24
N VAL A 107 8.70 -2.02 24.40
CA VAL A 107 7.35 -2.15 24.96
C VAL A 107 6.99 -0.85 25.64
N TYR A 108 5.84 -0.28 25.29
CA TYR A 108 5.36 0.94 25.92
C TYR A 108 4.95 0.67 27.36
N ALA A 109 5.64 1.36 28.26
CA ALA A 109 5.42 1.35 29.71
C ALA A 109 5.10 2.76 30.24
N GLY A 110 4.59 3.63 29.36
CA GLY A 110 4.13 4.97 29.75
C GLY A 110 2.71 4.93 30.33
N THR A 111 2.23 6.08 30.77
CA THR A 111 0.96 6.21 31.51
C THR A 111 -0.30 6.22 30.63
N TYR A 112 -0.18 6.13 29.30
CA TYR A 112 -1.33 6.04 28.41
C TYR A 112 -1.80 4.58 28.27
N LEU A 113 -2.77 4.19 29.11
CA LEU A 113 -3.28 2.82 29.22
C LEU A 113 -3.67 2.15 27.89
N LYS A 114 -4.18 2.91 26.91
CA LYS A 114 -4.52 2.34 25.58
C LYS A 114 -3.30 1.84 24.80
N HIS A 115 -2.09 2.23 25.17
CA HIS A 115 -0.85 1.82 24.55
C HIS A 115 -0.04 0.87 25.43
N GLU A 116 -0.50 0.57 26.65
CA GLU A 116 0.19 -0.33 27.55
C GLU A 116 0.38 -1.70 26.88
N GLY A 117 1.61 -2.21 26.89
CA GLY A 117 1.96 -3.46 26.24
C GLY A 117 2.12 -3.41 24.72
N ILE A 118 1.84 -2.28 24.05
CA ILE A 118 2.14 -2.12 22.62
C ILE A 118 3.65 -2.16 22.40
N ILE A 119 4.05 -2.92 21.39
CA ILE A 119 5.46 -3.08 21.00
C ILE A 119 5.75 -2.16 19.83
N TYR A 120 6.64 -1.21 20.04
CA TYR A 120 7.15 -0.30 19.03
C TYR A 120 8.48 -0.80 18.48
N TYR A 121 8.67 -0.64 17.17
CA TYR A 121 9.92 -0.95 16.49
C TYR A 121 10.50 0.34 15.91
N TYR A 122 11.73 0.64 16.33
CA TYR A 122 12.46 1.83 15.91
C TYR A 122 13.58 1.43 14.99
N ASP A 123 13.53 1.93 13.77
CA ASP A 123 14.68 1.98 12.90
C ASP A 123 15.77 2.83 13.58
N VAL A 124 16.90 2.18 13.88
CA VAL A 124 17.97 2.78 14.68
C VAL A 124 18.60 3.94 13.93
N GLU A 125 18.94 3.71 12.66
CA GLU A 125 19.62 4.65 11.77
C GLU A 125 18.67 5.46 10.89
N LYS A 126 17.35 5.19 10.95
CA LYS A 126 16.33 5.74 10.05
C LYS A 126 16.62 5.43 8.58
N LYS A 127 17.20 4.25 8.33
CA LYS A 127 17.61 3.79 6.99
C LYS A 127 16.42 3.42 6.10
N TYR A 128 15.36 2.87 6.69
CA TYR A 128 14.20 2.31 6.01
C TYR A 128 12.91 3.07 6.32
N CYS A 129 12.73 3.56 7.54
CA CYS A 129 11.50 4.25 7.93
C CYS A 129 11.78 5.47 8.80
N LYS A 130 11.28 6.62 8.34
CA LYS A 130 11.28 7.87 9.12
C LYS A 130 10.24 7.84 10.24
N SER A 131 9.24 6.97 10.13
CA SER A 131 8.10 6.84 11.02
C SER A 131 8.24 5.64 11.96
N VAL A 132 7.72 5.78 13.18
CA VAL A 132 7.68 4.65 14.13
C VAL A 132 6.58 3.68 13.70
N ILE A 133 6.93 2.39 13.61
CA ILE A 133 6.01 1.28 13.36
C ILE A 133 5.78 0.50 14.65
N TYR A 134 4.62 -0.15 14.77
CA TYR A 134 4.26 -0.91 15.97
C TYR A 134 3.56 -2.21 15.61
N ALA A 135 3.75 -3.23 16.45
CA ALA A 135 2.96 -4.44 16.36
C ALA A 135 1.58 -4.18 16.99
N PRO A 136 0.48 -4.34 16.23
CA PRO A 136 -0.86 -4.18 16.77
C PRO A 136 -1.14 -5.21 17.87
N GLY A 137 -2.07 -4.88 18.77
CA GLY A 137 -2.39 -5.71 19.94
C GLY A 137 -3.40 -6.83 19.68
N THR A 138 -4.25 -6.66 18.66
CA THR A 138 -5.48 -7.44 18.45
C THR A 138 -5.27 -8.54 17.40
N GLU A 139 -5.79 -9.73 17.67
CA GLU A 139 -5.83 -10.85 16.70
C GLU A 139 -6.96 -10.64 15.68
N PRO A 140 -6.82 -11.11 14.44
CA PRO A 140 -7.89 -11.01 13.46
C PRO A 140 -9.10 -11.86 13.89
N GLU A 141 -10.32 -11.42 13.58
CA GLU A 141 -11.57 -12.14 13.92
C GLU A 141 -11.65 -13.54 13.30
N SER A 142 -10.97 -13.72 12.17
CA SER A 142 -10.83 -15.00 11.49
C SER A 142 -9.38 -15.20 11.05
N LYS A 143 -8.99 -16.47 10.87
CA LYS A 143 -7.65 -16.80 10.43
C LYS A 143 -7.42 -16.31 9.00
N LEU A 144 -6.49 -15.37 8.83
CA LEU A 144 -6.08 -14.85 7.52
C LEU A 144 -4.71 -15.43 7.15
N THR A 145 -4.74 -16.43 6.28
CA THR A 145 -3.54 -17.21 5.91
C THR A 145 -3.35 -17.21 4.40
N GLY A 146 -2.15 -16.86 3.97
CA GLY A 146 -1.66 -17.06 2.60
C GLY A 146 -0.73 -18.26 2.52
N LYS A 147 -0.15 -18.48 1.32
CA LYS A 147 0.74 -19.63 1.10
C LYS A 147 2.00 -19.59 1.96
N SER A 148 2.65 -18.43 2.09
CA SER A 148 3.92 -18.28 2.84
C SER A 148 3.80 -17.53 4.16
N LYS A 149 2.76 -16.70 4.31
CA LYS A 149 2.58 -15.80 5.45
C LYS A 149 1.19 -15.95 6.04
N GLN A 150 1.04 -15.65 7.32
CA GLN A 150 -0.26 -15.51 7.98
C GLN A 150 -0.29 -14.22 8.82
N VAL A 151 -1.47 -13.63 8.95
CA VAL A 151 -1.70 -12.49 9.82
C VAL A 151 -1.73 -12.97 11.26
N LYS A 152 -0.83 -12.44 12.09
CA LYS A 152 -0.82 -12.71 13.54
C LYS A 152 -1.70 -11.74 14.30
N LYS A 153 -1.51 -10.45 14.03
CA LYS A 153 -2.24 -9.35 14.68
C LYS A 153 -2.49 -8.23 13.68
N MET A 154 -3.61 -7.53 13.84
CA MET A 154 -3.94 -6.37 13.02
C MET A 154 -4.75 -5.32 13.79
N ASP A 155 -4.66 -4.09 13.34
CA ASP A 155 -5.62 -3.02 13.66
C ASP A 155 -5.91 -2.22 12.38
N HIS A 156 -6.63 -1.11 12.49
CA HIS A 156 -6.96 -0.25 11.34
C HIS A 156 -5.75 0.38 10.60
N ARG A 157 -4.51 0.13 11.01
CA ARG A 157 -3.32 0.76 10.43
C ARG A 157 -2.16 -0.15 10.17
N PHE A 158 -1.97 -1.18 11.00
CA PHE A 158 -0.87 -2.10 10.83
C PHE A 158 -1.35 -3.54 10.92
N VAL A 159 -0.61 -4.38 10.21
CA VAL A 159 -0.73 -5.83 10.23
C VAL A 159 0.65 -6.39 10.54
N THR A 160 0.69 -7.39 11.40
CA THR A 160 1.88 -8.22 11.61
C THR A 160 1.72 -9.54 10.88
N LEU A 161 2.69 -9.87 10.05
CA LEU A 161 2.78 -11.14 9.35
C LEU A 161 3.87 -11.99 9.98
N ILE A 162 3.59 -13.29 10.09
CA ILE A 162 4.53 -14.33 10.49
C ILE A 162 4.56 -15.44 9.45
N PRO A 163 5.59 -16.30 9.41
CA PRO A 163 5.61 -17.47 8.55
C PRO A 163 4.36 -18.33 8.73
N ASN A 164 3.80 -18.81 7.61
CA ASN A 164 2.81 -19.87 7.65
C ASN A 164 3.55 -21.21 7.81
N LEU A 165 3.39 -21.86 8.97
CA LEU A 165 4.04 -23.14 9.27
C LEU A 165 3.17 -24.34 8.85
N GLU A 166 1.87 -24.16 8.68
CA GLU A 166 0.95 -25.25 8.27
C GLU A 166 1.14 -25.67 6.82
N SER A 167 1.81 -24.85 6.01
CA SER A 167 2.23 -25.24 4.66
C SER A 167 3.44 -26.19 4.63
N GLN A 168 4.08 -26.47 5.78
CA GLN A 168 5.26 -27.35 5.87
C GLN A 168 4.91 -28.85 5.90
N ASP A 169 3.71 -29.23 6.37
CA ASP A 169 3.35 -30.64 6.62
C ASP A 169 3.10 -31.49 5.35
N ASN A 170 3.22 -30.91 4.14
CA ASN A 170 2.96 -31.60 2.87
C ASN A 170 4.16 -31.65 1.90
N LEU A 171 5.39 -31.42 2.38
CA LEU A 171 6.59 -31.42 1.53
C LEU A 171 7.55 -32.55 1.92
N PRO A 172 8.14 -33.27 0.94
CA PRO A 172 9.02 -34.40 1.22
C PRO A 172 10.29 -33.96 1.95
N ASP A 173 10.68 -34.76 2.96
CA ASP A 173 11.72 -34.61 4.00
C ASP A 173 13.13 -34.15 3.58
N ASN A 174 13.38 -33.81 2.31
CA ASN A 174 14.70 -33.45 1.79
C ASN A 174 14.77 -32.09 1.08
N SER A 175 13.72 -31.25 1.12
CA SER A 175 13.87 -29.83 0.78
C SER A 175 14.29 -29.06 2.03
N SER A 176 15.51 -28.51 2.02
CA SER A 176 15.94 -27.47 2.95
C SER A 176 15.07 -26.22 2.75
N ASP A 177 13.86 -26.21 3.30
CA ASP A 177 12.80 -25.28 2.92
C ASP A 177 12.88 -23.96 3.72
N LEU A 178 14.05 -23.30 3.59
CA LEU A 178 14.28 -21.91 3.98
C LEU A 178 13.47 -20.91 3.14
N GLY A 179 12.73 -21.35 2.11
CA GLY A 179 12.01 -20.50 1.17
C GLY A 179 10.99 -19.58 1.84
N HIS A 180 10.22 -20.10 2.79
CA HIS A 180 9.21 -19.34 3.54
C HIS A 180 9.82 -18.30 4.48
N PHE A 181 11.01 -18.60 5.05
CA PHE A 181 11.74 -17.67 5.90
C PHE A 181 12.57 -16.66 5.11
N ASN A 182 12.86 -16.91 3.82
CA ASN A 182 13.61 -15.97 3.00
C ASN A 182 12.93 -14.62 2.90
N GLU A 183 11.60 -14.55 2.87
CA GLU A 183 10.83 -13.30 2.87
C GLU A 183 11.01 -12.50 4.17
N PHE A 184 11.33 -13.18 5.28
CA PHE A 184 11.53 -12.60 6.62
C PHE A 184 13.00 -12.29 6.93
N LYS A 185 13.87 -12.26 5.93
CA LYS A 185 15.28 -11.83 6.08
C LYS A 185 15.37 -10.31 6.04
N HIS A 186 16.11 -9.73 7.00
CA HIS A 186 16.36 -8.29 7.08
C HIS A 186 16.92 -7.68 5.78
N GLU A 187 17.70 -8.45 5.01
CA GLU A 187 18.23 -8.05 3.70
C GLU A 187 17.14 -7.60 2.71
N ASN A 188 15.90 -8.06 2.87
CA ASN A 188 14.77 -7.64 2.04
C ASN A 188 14.32 -6.20 2.33
N ASN A 189 14.65 -5.62 3.50
CA ASN A 189 14.30 -4.24 3.82
C ASN A 189 14.93 -3.21 2.86
N LYS A 190 16.02 -3.58 2.15
CA LYS A 190 16.64 -2.71 1.14
C LYS A 190 15.66 -2.25 0.06
N TYR A 191 14.62 -3.04 -0.15
CA TYR A 191 13.57 -2.82 -1.13
C TYR A 191 12.46 -1.86 -0.68
N TYR A 192 12.26 -1.75 0.63
CA TYR A 192 11.22 -0.93 1.22
C TYR A 192 11.36 0.54 0.82
N ASN A 193 12.59 1.05 0.76
CA ASN A 193 12.86 2.44 0.41
C ASN A 193 12.34 2.81 -0.99
N GLU A 194 12.40 1.87 -1.94
CA GLU A 194 11.94 2.07 -3.32
C GLU A 194 10.43 2.29 -3.40
N LEU A 195 9.68 1.70 -2.45
CA LEU A 195 8.22 1.70 -2.43
C LEU A 195 7.65 2.61 -1.33
N SER A 196 8.47 3.09 -0.41
CA SER A 196 8.06 3.81 0.81
C SER A 196 7.31 5.12 0.55
N GLU A 197 7.50 5.74 -0.62
CA GLU A 197 6.81 6.98 -1.04
C GLU A 197 5.48 6.72 -1.74
N LEU A 198 5.11 5.46 -1.94
CA LEU A 198 3.88 5.04 -2.61
C LEU A 198 2.81 4.73 -1.56
N ASN A 199 1.59 5.21 -1.75
CA ASN A 199 0.49 5.05 -0.82
C ASN A 199 -0.41 3.87 -1.18
N ALA A 200 -0.59 3.60 -2.46
CA ALA A 200 -1.37 2.47 -2.96
C ALA A 200 -0.53 1.20 -3.12
N ILE A 201 0.80 1.29 -3.20
CA ILE A 201 1.70 0.13 -3.15
C ILE A 201 2.21 -0.07 -1.72
N ILE A 202 1.78 -1.15 -1.07
CA ILE A 202 2.07 -1.43 0.34
C ILE A 202 3.14 -2.52 0.46
N ASP A 203 4.30 -2.12 0.96
CA ASP A 203 5.38 -3.03 1.32
C ASP A 203 5.49 -3.25 2.84
N GLY A 204 6.12 -4.35 3.24
CA GLY A 204 6.34 -4.72 4.63
C GLY A 204 7.80 -4.55 5.05
N LEU A 205 7.99 -4.23 6.33
CA LEU A 205 9.31 -4.17 6.97
C LEU A 205 9.53 -5.42 7.82
N VAL A 206 10.66 -6.09 7.59
CA VAL A 206 11.18 -7.13 8.48
C VAL A 206 11.80 -6.44 9.69
N VAL A 207 11.13 -6.53 10.84
CA VAL A 207 11.53 -5.81 12.07
C VAL A 207 12.13 -6.71 13.14
N ASP A 208 11.93 -8.02 13.00
CA ASP A 208 12.43 -9.06 13.91
C ASP A 208 12.46 -10.39 13.16
N HIS A 209 13.11 -11.41 13.73
CA HIS A 209 13.18 -12.73 13.12
C HIS A 209 11.77 -13.33 12.94
N GLY A 210 11.39 -13.59 11.69
CA GLY A 210 10.07 -14.15 11.36
C GLY A 210 8.92 -13.17 11.59
N LEU A 211 9.19 -11.85 11.59
CA LEU A 211 8.16 -10.83 11.78
C LEU A 211 8.27 -9.72 10.74
N ILE A 212 7.21 -9.57 9.95
CA ILE A 212 7.00 -8.42 9.07
C ILE A 212 5.90 -7.53 9.65
N ILE A 213 6.10 -6.22 9.64
CA ILE A 213 5.07 -5.22 9.91
C ILE A 213 4.79 -4.45 8.63
N MET A 214 3.53 -4.34 8.25
CA MET A 214 3.09 -3.55 7.10
C MET A 214 1.87 -2.70 7.43
N ARG A 215 1.62 -1.65 6.64
CA ARG A 215 0.37 -0.89 6.74
C ARG A 215 -0.81 -1.83 6.46
N ASN A 216 -1.90 -1.65 7.19
CA ASN A 216 -3.16 -2.31 6.85
C ASN A 216 -3.68 -1.71 5.54
N ALA A 217 -3.78 -2.54 4.52
CA ALA A 217 -4.16 -2.13 3.18
C ALA A 217 -5.68 -2.20 2.92
N GLY A 218 -6.45 -2.76 3.87
CA GLY A 218 -7.88 -3.01 3.73
C GLY A 218 -8.20 -4.47 3.44
N ASP A 219 -9.42 -4.73 2.98
CA ASP A 219 -9.95 -6.07 2.75
C ASP A 219 -9.56 -6.62 1.38
N ASN A 220 -9.34 -7.92 1.29
CA ASN A 220 -8.89 -8.58 0.06
C ASN A 220 -9.95 -8.50 -1.06
N LEU A 221 -9.56 -7.98 -2.24
CA LEU A 221 -10.51 -7.80 -3.35
C LEU A 221 -11.12 -9.11 -3.85
N TYR A 222 -10.36 -10.21 -3.87
CA TYR A 222 -10.91 -11.50 -4.30
C TYR A 222 -12.10 -11.91 -3.41
N ARG A 223 -11.95 -11.81 -2.08
CA ARG A 223 -13.03 -12.10 -1.14
C ARG A 223 -14.22 -11.17 -1.36
N LEU A 224 -14.00 -9.86 -1.43
CA LEU A 224 -15.09 -8.89 -1.59
C LEU A 224 -15.90 -9.14 -2.88
N ILE A 225 -15.24 -9.47 -3.99
CA ILE A 225 -15.89 -9.65 -5.30
C ILE A 225 -16.54 -11.03 -5.44
N PHE A 226 -15.85 -12.10 -5.04
CA PHE A 226 -16.31 -13.46 -5.30
C PHE A 226 -17.15 -14.03 -4.15
N ASP A 227 -16.85 -13.69 -2.91
CA ASP A 227 -17.56 -14.21 -1.75
C ASP A 227 -18.70 -13.25 -1.38
N ASP A 228 -18.38 -11.96 -1.22
CA ASP A 228 -19.32 -10.94 -0.74
C ASP A 228 -20.10 -10.24 -1.88
N LYS A 229 -19.74 -10.51 -3.14
CA LYS A 229 -20.38 -9.99 -4.37
C LYS A 229 -20.37 -8.48 -4.55
N ILE A 230 -19.46 -7.78 -3.87
CA ILE A 230 -19.32 -6.32 -3.91
C ILE A 230 -18.80 -5.85 -5.27
N ILE A 231 -19.28 -4.68 -5.73
CA ILE A 231 -18.75 -3.96 -6.89
C ILE A 231 -17.90 -2.81 -6.36
N ILE A 232 -16.66 -2.71 -6.84
CA ILE A 232 -15.73 -1.63 -6.51
C ILE A 232 -15.83 -0.54 -7.57
N GLY A 233 -15.89 0.72 -7.15
CA GLY A 233 -15.90 1.85 -8.07
C GLY A 233 -14.61 1.97 -8.87
N ILE A 234 -14.70 2.33 -10.16
CA ILE A 234 -13.53 2.49 -11.04
C ILE A 234 -12.51 3.49 -10.48
N MET A 235 -13.02 4.55 -9.82
CA MET A 235 -12.20 5.63 -9.24
C MET A 235 -11.28 5.14 -8.12
N SER A 236 -11.62 4.04 -7.44
CA SER A 236 -10.78 3.46 -6.39
C SER A 236 -9.43 2.96 -6.91
N PHE A 237 -9.28 2.75 -8.23
CA PHE A 237 -8.03 2.31 -8.86
C PHE A 237 -7.09 3.46 -9.26
N THR A 238 -7.50 4.73 -9.08
CA THR A 238 -6.74 5.89 -9.54
C THR A 238 -5.30 5.89 -9.03
N ASN A 239 -5.12 5.80 -7.72
CA ASN A 239 -3.79 5.92 -7.11
C ASN A 239 -2.89 4.74 -7.46
N VAL A 240 -3.42 3.50 -7.45
CA VAL A 240 -2.61 2.32 -7.83
C VAL A 240 -2.16 2.39 -9.29
N LEU A 241 -2.96 2.92 -10.21
CA LEU A 241 -2.58 3.08 -11.62
C LEU A 241 -1.48 4.12 -11.82
N PHE A 242 -1.60 5.29 -11.17
CA PHE A 242 -0.58 6.33 -11.27
C PHE A 242 0.73 5.90 -10.60
N GLU A 243 0.67 5.20 -9.48
CA GLU A 243 1.86 4.67 -8.81
C GLU A 243 2.51 3.53 -9.61
N LEU A 244 1.72 2.65 -10.24
CA LEU A 244 2.23 1.63 -11.15
C LEU A 244 2.96 2.26 -12.35
N LYS A 245 2.37 3.31 -12.95
CA LYS A 245 3.04 4.11 -13.98
C LYS A 245 4.36 4.70 -13.47
N LYS A 246 4.37 5.30 -12.27
CA LYS A 246 5.60 5.86 -11.65
C LYS A 246 6.67 4.78 -11.47
N LEU A 247 6.30 3.58 -11.03
CA LEU A 247 7.22 2.45 -10.90
C LEU A 247 7.81 2.04 -12.25
N HIS A 248 6.98 1.84 -13.27
CA HIS A 248 7.44 1.47 -14.61
C HIS A 248 8.38 2.52 -15.22
N THR A 249 8.08 3.82 -15.03
CA THR A 249 8.99 4.90 -15.47
C THR A 249 10.34 4.89 -14.77
N ASN A 250 10.41 4.33 -13.55
CA ASN A 250 11.64 4.14 -12.78
C ASN A 250 12.28 2.76 -13.03
N GLY A 251 11.78 1.98 -14.00
CA GLY A 251 12.29 0.66 -14.32
C GLY A 251 11.97 -0.40 -13.28
N ILE A 252 10.91 -0.24 -12.50
CA ILE A 252 10.44 -1.21 -11.49
C ILE A 252 9.10 -1.79 -11.95
N TYR A 253 8.97 -3.11 -11.93
CA TYR A 253 7.80 -3.87 -12.41
C TYR A 253 7.34 -4.82 -11.31
N ILE A 254 6.06 -4.85 -10.96
CA ILE A 254 5.61 -5.58 -9.77
C ILE A 254 5.55 -7.08 -10.01
N THR A 255 5.02 -7.51 -11.16
CA THR A 255 4.76 -8.91 -11.51
C THR A 255 3.76 -9.60 -10.56
N ASP A 256 3.10 -10.67 -11.01
CA ASP A 256 2.07 -11.40 -10.25
C ASP A 256 0.91 -10.54 -9.69
N ILE A 257 0.53 -9.47 -10.40
CA ILE A 257 -0.68 -8.70 -10.08
C ILE A 257 -1.93 -9.59 -10.28
N LYS A 258 -2.78 -9.65 -9.24
CA LYS A 258 -4.02 -10.43 -9.21
C LYS A 258 -4.94 -9.90 -8.12
N LEU A 259 -6.24 -10.25 -8.18
CA LEU A 259 -7.20 -9.85 -7.15
C LEU A 259 -6.80 -10.31 -5.74
N GLY A 260 -6.11 -11.45 -5.61
CA GLY A 260 -5.58 -11.93 -4.34
C GLY A 260 -4.48 -11.04 -3.72
N ASN A 261 -3.81 -10.21 -4.53
CA ASN A 261 -2.76 -9.29 -4.10
C ASN A 261 -3.25 -7.82 -4.10
N LEU A 262 -4.55 -7.60 -4.31
CA LEU A 262 -5.20 -6.30 -4.22
C LEU A 262 -6.15 -6.28 -3.02
N THR A 263 -6.25 -5.10 -2.42
CA THR A 263 -7.07 -4.84 -1.24
C THR A 263 -7.88 -3.56 -1.44
N TYR A 264 -8.97 -3.40 -0.70
CA TYR A 264 -9.80 -2.21 -0.71
C TYR A 264 -9.93 -1.66 0.71
N ASP A 265 -9.50 -0.41 0.88
CA ASP A 265 -9.71 0.33 2.13
C ASP A 265 -10.99 1.16 1.98
N GLU A 266 -12.07 0.67 2.59
CA GLU A 266 -13.40 1.33 2.57
C GLU A 266 -13.34 2.77 3.10
N LYS A 267 -12.41 3.09 4.02
CA LYS A 267 -12.35 4.44 4.61
C LYS A 267 -11.78 5.48 3.67
N SER A 268 -10.82 5.09 2.85
CA SER A 268 -10.25 5.96 1.82
C SER A 268 -10.90 5.75 0.46
N GLU A 269 -11.72 4.70 0.32
CA GLU A 269 -12.30 4.22 -0.94
C GLU A 269 -11.22 3.91 -2.00
N GLU A 270 -10.07 3.38 -1.55
CA GLU A 270 -8.90 3.15 -2.41
C GLU A 270 -8.59 1.66 -2.56
N VAL A 271 -8.21 1.27 -3.77
CA VAL A 271 -7.56 -0.01 -4.02
C VAL A 271 -6.06 0.12 -3.76
N ARG A 272 -5.51 -0.84 -3.02
CA ARG A 272 -4.09 -0.94 -2.69
C ARG A 272 -3.54 -2.31 -3.05
N MET A 273 -2.25 -2.35 -3.41
CA MET A 273 -1.52 -3.54 -3.77
C MET A 273 -0.62 -3.98 -2.63
N ILE A 274 -0.60 -5.28 -2.34
CA ILE A 274 0.26 -5.94 -1.36
C ILE A 274 1.07 -7.04 -2.04
N ASP A 275 1.96 -7.69 -1.29
CA ASP A 275 2.73 -8.85 -1.76
C ASP A 275 3.64 -8.53 -2.98
N VAL A 276 4.32 -7.37 -2.90
CA VAL A 276 5.12 -6.78 -3.98
C VAL A 276 6.62 -7.11 -3.95
N GLN A 277 7.04 -8.02 -3.05
CA GLN A 277 8.45 -8.40 -2.89
C GLN A 277 9.07 -9.08 -4.12
N ASN A 278 8.23 -9.62 -5.01
CA ASN A 278 8.67 -10.27 -6.24
C ASN A 278 8.96 -9.31 -7.39
N ARG A 279 8.83 -7.98 -7.17
CA ARG A 279 9.08 -6.96 -8.20
C ARG A 279 10.44 -7.13 -8.89
N VAL A 280 10.49 -6.85 -10.18
CA VAL A 280 11.71 -6.82 -11.00
C VAL A 280 12.18 -5.38 -11.17
N ARG A 281 13.47 -5.13 -11.03
CA ARG A 281 14.07 -3.82 -11.29
C ARG A 281 15.07 -3.90 -12.43
N LYS A 282 15.04 -2.92 -13.33
CA LYS A 282 16.00 -2.79 -14.43
C LYS A 282 17.42 -2.65 -13.88
N GLY A 283 18.34 -3.47 -14.39
CA GLY A 283 19.73 -3.53 -13.92
C GLY A 283 19.96 -4.45 -12.72
N GLU A 284 18.94 -5.15 -12.23
CA GLU A 284 19.13 -6.24 -11.25
C GLU A 284 19.32 -7.58 -11.96
N LYS A 285 20.07 -8.48 -11.30
CA LYS A 285 20.19 -9.87 -11.74
C LYS A 285 18.82 -10.50 -11.95
N HIS A 286 18.68 -11.24 -13.03
CA HIS A 286 17.45 -11.94 -13.35
C HIS A 286 17.06 -12.88 -12.20
N LYS A 287 15.79 -12.83 -11.82
CA LYS A 287 15.18 -13.72 -10.84
C LYS A 287 13.90 -14.32 -11.42
N LYS A 288 13.49 -15.46 -10.88
CA LYS A 288 12.26 -16.13 -11.29
C LYS A 288 11.07 -15.17 -11.18
N ILE A 289 10.36 -15.01 -12.28
CA ILE A 289 9.20 -14.12 -12.38
C ILE A 289 7.95 -14.87 -11.90
N GLY A 290 7.32 -14.32 -10.86
CA GLY A 290 6.01 -14.78 -10.39
C GLY A 290 4.92 -14.42 -11.39
N HIS A 291 3.97 -15.33 -11.60
CA HIS A 291 2.79 -15.05 -12.39
C HIS A 291 1.62 -15.92 -11.95
N THR A 292 0.42 -15.47 -12.30
CA THR A 292 -0.82 -16.22 -12.18
C THR A 292 -1.45 -16.29 -13.55
N ASN A 293 -1.64 -17.51 -14.10
CA ASN A 293 -2.07 -17.76 -15.49
C ASN A 293 -3.35 -17.02 -15.92
N ARG A 294 -4.17 -16.58 -14.97
CA ARG A 294 -5.39 -15.80 -15.24
C ARG A 294 -5.10 -14.35 -15.65
N TYR A 295 -3.99 -13.80 -15.20
CA TYR A 295 -3.69 -12.37 -15.26
C TYR A 295 -2.55 -12.03 -16.22
N VAL A 296 -1.86 -13.03 -16.76
CA VAL A 296 -0.80 -12.86 -17.76
C VAL A 296 -0.94 -13.98 -18.80
N THR A 297 -0.81 -13.64 -20.08
CA THR A 297 -0.86 -14.63 -21.16
C THR A 297 0.47 -15.38 -21.28
N VAL A 298 0.43 -16.60 -21.79
CA VAL A 298 1.61 -17.46 -21.92
C VAL A 298 2.68 -16.80 -22.78
N GLN A 299 2.28 -16.18 -23.88
CA GLN A 299 3.20 -15.52 -24.81
C GLN A 299 3.90 -14.32 -24.15
N VAL A 300 3.18 -13.48 -23.40
CA VAL A 300 3.81 -12.39 -22.65
C VAL A 300 4.76 -12.95 -21.58
N TYR A 301 4.35 -13.99 -20.86
CA TYR A 301 5.17 -14.61 -19.83
C TYR A 301 6.47 -15.24 -20.40
N SER A 302 6.39 -15.88 -21.56
CA SER A 302 7.56 -16.49 -22.20
C SER A 302 8.57 -15.39 -22.56
N TYR A 303 8.14 -14.28 -23.17
CA TYR A 303 9.03 -13.16 -23.45
C TYR A 303 9.64 -12.50 -22.21
N CYS A 304 8.91 -12.46 -21.09
CA CYS A 304 9.48 -11.99 -19.82
C CYS A 304 10.61 -12.90 -19.30
N THR A 305 10.63 -14.19 -19.64
CA THR A 305 11.54 -15.19 -19.06
C THR A 305 12.61 -15.71 -20.03
N GLU A 306 12.47 -15.48 -21.33
CA GLU A 306 13.28 -16.12 -22.38
C GLU A 306 14.72 -15.58 -22.53
N ARG A 307 14.99 -14.33 -22.12
CA ARG A 307 16.28 -13.67 -22.47
C ARG A 307 16.98 -13.08 -21.24
N VAL A 308 18.08 -13.70 -20.87
CA VAL A 308 19.03 -13.21 -19.87
C VAL A 308 20.32 -12.85 -20.59
N ASP A 309 20.89 -11.67 -20.30
CA ASP A 309 22.19 -11.28 -20.82
C ASP A 309 23.26 -12.22 -20.23
N PRO A 310 24.04 -12.93 -21.08
CA PRO A 310 24.98 -13.94 -20.61
C PRO A 310 26.18 -13.34 -19.85
N ASN A 311 26.46 -12.04 -19.98
CA ASN A 311 27.58 -11.37 -19.34
C ASN A 311 27.20 -10.77 -17.98
N SER A 312 26.01 -10.16 -17.87
CA SER A 312 25.57 -9.50 -16.63
C SER A 312 24.65 -10.36 -15.77
N GLU A 313 24.10 -11.46 -16.32
CA GLU A 313 23.00 -12.24 -15.74
C GLU A 313 21.71 -11.39 -15.52
N GLU A 314 21.64 -10.20 -16.10
CA GLU A 314 20.47 -9.34 -16.03
C GLU A 314 19.43 -9.76 -17.08
N MET A 315 18.19 -9.35 -16.87
CA MET A 315 17.18 -9.49 -17.92
C MET A 315 17.56 -8.61 -19.11
N HIS A 316 17.46 -9.17 -20.33
CA HIS A 316 17.75 -8.41 -21.54
C HIS A 316 16.81 -7.20 -21.67
N ASP A 317 17.34 -6.07 -22.14
CA ASP A 317 16.61 -4.78 -22.18
C ASP A 317 15.28 -4.86 -22.95
N SER A 318 15.23 -5.72 -23.97
CA SER A 318 14.00 -5.98 -24.72
C SER A 318 12.88 -6.61 -23.90
N ASN A 319 13.11 -7.14 -22.70
CA ASN A 319 12.05 -7.85 -21.98
C ASN A 319 11.25 -6.94 -21.05
N TYR A 320 11.78 -5.76 -20.69
CA TYR A 320 11.14 -4.86 -19.73
C TYR A 320 9.81 -4.29 -20.23
N HIS A 321 9.64 -4.10 -21.54
CA HIS A 321 8.36 -3.66 -22.09
C HIS A 321 7.27 -4.76 -22.00
N TYR A 322 7.65 -6.04 -22.07
CA TYR A 322 6.73 -7.15 -21.79
C TYR A 322 6.36 -7.23 -20.31
N LEU A 323 7.27 -6.93 -19.39
CA LEU A 323 6.95 -6.81 -17.96
C LEU A 323 5.93 -5.70 -17.69
N ARG A 324 6.12 -4.53 -18.31
CA ARG A 324 5.13 -3.45 -18.29
C ARG A 324 3.77 -3.91 -18.80
N VAL A 325 3.75 -4.58 -19.94
CA VAL A 325 2.53 -5.13 -20.55
C VAL A 325 1.87 -6.16 -19.64
N ALA A 326 2.63 -7.04 -19.00
CA ALA A 326 2.11 -8.02 -18.06
C ALA A 326 1.40 -7.34 -16.88
N ASP A 327 2.04 -6.34 -16.26
CA ASP A 327 1.46 -5.60 -15.14
C ASP A 327 0.19 -4.83 -15.55
N GLU A 328 0.24 -4.08 -16.66
CA GLU A 328 -0.90 -3.29 -17.13
C GLU A 328 -2.08 -4.16 -17.59
N TYR A 329 -1.80 -5.32 -18.20
CA TYR A 329 -2.82 -6.28 -18.60
C TYR A 329 -3.48 -6.92 -17.36
N ALA A 330 -2.66 -7.33 -16.38
CA ALA A 330 -3.13 -7.91 -15.14
C ALA A 330 -4.03 -6.97 -14.33
N ILE A 331 -3.61 -5.71 -14.16
CA ILE A 331 -4.41 -4.72 -13.42
C ILE A 331 -5.71 -4.37 -14.18
N LEU A 332 -5.69 -4.29 -15.51
CA LEU A 332 -6.90 -4.07 -16.31
C LEU A 332 -7.91 -5.20 -16.15
N ILE A 333 -7.47 -6.45 -16.13
CA ILE A 333 -8.34 -7.59 -15.81
C ILE A 333 -8.91 -7.43 -14.40
N CYS A 334 -8.08 -7.12 -13.40
CA CYS A 334 -8.55 -6.91 -12.03
C CYS A 334 -9.62 -5.80 -11.97
N MET A 335 -9.44 -4.69 -12.68
CA MET A 335 -10.39 -3.59 -12.76
C MET A 335 -11.72 -4.03 -13.37
N MET A 336 -11.70 -4.71 -14.53
CA MET A 336 -12.91 -5.24 -15.15
C MET A 336 -13.68 -6.15 -14.20
N GLN A 337 -12.97 -7.08 -13.55
CA GLN A 337 -13.59 -8.02 -12.59
C GLN A 337 -14.17 -7.34 -11.35
N SER A 338 -13.55 -6.25 -10.89
CA SER A 338 -13.97 -5.53 -9.68
C SER A 338 -15.13 -4.58 -9.92
N THR A 339 -15.24 -4.03 -11.12
CA THR A 339 -16.19 -2.96 -11.48
C THR A 339 -17.45 -3.47 -12.16
N THR A 340 -17.53 -4.78 -12.44
CA THR A 340 -18.67 -5.39 -13.11
C THR A 340 -19.47 -6.29 -12.17
N GLY A 341 -20.79 -6.33 -12.37
CA GLY A 341 -21.68 -7.36 -11.83
C GLY A 341 -21.72 -8.64 -12.66
N ASP A 342 -21.12 -8.64 -13.85
CA ASP A 342 -21.31 -9.69 -14.84
C ASP A 342 -20.60 -11.00 -14.46
N ARG A 343 -21.34 -12.11 -14.59
CA ARG A 343 -20.87 -13.46 -14.28
C ARG A 343 -19.72 -13.91 -15.19
N VAL A 344 -19.62 -13.38 -16.41
CA VAL A 344 -18.53 -13.70 -17.34
C VAL A 344 -17.17 -13.32 -16.76
N PHE A 345 -17.08 -12.21 -16.03
CA PHE A 345 -15.86 -11.79 -15.34
C PHE A 345 -15.73 -12.36 -13.92
N ARG A 346 -16.87 -12.67 -13.29
CA ARG A 346 -16.98 -13.21 -11.91
C ARG A 346 -16.99 -14.75 -11.82
N SER A 347 -16.78 -15.48 -12.91
CA SER A 347 -16.52 -16.92 -12.81
C SER A 347 -15.06 -17.16 -12.43
N PRO A 348 -14.72 -17.96 -11.40
CA PRO A 348 -13.40 -18.58 -11.33
C PRO A 348 -13.19 -19.35 -12.64
N SER A 349 -12.01 -19.21 -13.26
CA SER A 349 -11.72 -19.73 -14.61
C SER A 349 -12.13 -21.22 -14.74
N PRO A 350 -12.65 -21.66 -15.91
CA PRO A 350 -13.03 -23.06 -16.14
C PRO A 350 -11.89 -23.99 -15.74
N SER A 351 -12.17 -25.04 -14.99
CA SER A 351 -11.22 -25.90 -14.27
C SER A 351 -10.25 -26.75 -15.12
N ASN A 352 -10.23 -26.65 -16.45
CA ASN A 352 -9.45 -27.57 -17.29
C ASN A 352 -8.04 -27.07 -17.59
N VAL A 353 -7.05 -27.60 -16.86
CA VAL A 353 -5.61 -27.24 -16.92
C VAL A 353 -4.94 -27.56 -18.28
N GLY A 354 -5.59 -28.31 -19.17
CA GLY A 354 -5.02 -28.77 -20.45
C GLY A 354 -5.17 -27.85 -21.67
N GLU A 355 -6.23 -27.04 -21.77
CA GLU A 355 -6.46 -26.13 -22.92
C GLU A 355 -6.03 -24.67 -22.63
N LYS A 356 -5.62 -24.40 -21.39
CA LYS A 356 -5.45 -23.05 -20.80
C LYS A 356 -4.25 -22.24 -21.28
N TRP A 357 -3.38 -22.80 -22.11
CA TRP A 357 -2.12 -22.16 -22.49
C TRP A 357 -2.17 -21.42 -23.84
N ASN A 358 -3.30 -21.47 -24.56
CA ASN A 358 -3.40 -20.96 -25.94
C ASN A 358 -4.25 -19.70 -26.13
N HIS A 359 -4.70 -19.04 -25.05
CA HIS A 359 -5.45 -17.79 -25.21
C HIS A 359 -4.51 -16.61 -25.38
N HIS A 360 -4.61 -15.96 -26.54
CA HIS A 360 -3.88 -14.73 -26.84
C HIS A 360 -4.30 -13.58 -25.92
N GLY A 361 -5.49 -13.60 -25.33
CA GLY A 361 -5.98 -12.56 -24.42
C GLY A 361 -7.34 -12.93 -23.81
N ILE A 362 -7.87 -12.07 -22.94
CA ILE A 362 -9.17 -12.29 -22.27
C ILE A 362 -10.35 -11.99 -23.20
N MET A 363 -10.18 -11.06 -24.15
CA MET A 363 -11.21 -10.70 -25.12
C MET A 363 -11.23 -11.71 -26.28
N ASN A 364 -12.40 -12.29 -26.53
CA ASN A 364 -12.64 -13.27 -27.59
C ASN A 364 -14.10 -13.20 -28.06
N TYR A 365 -14.44 -13.93 -29.13
CA TYR A 365 -15.77 -13.89 -29.74
C TYR A 365 -16.94 -14.19 -28.78
N LYS A 366 -16.71 -14.87 -27.64
CA LYS A 366 -17.77 -15.19 -26.67
C LYS A 366 -18.08 -14.04 -25.71
N ASN A 367 -17.13 -13.14 -25.46
CA ASN A 367 -17.24 -12.10 -24.44
C ASN A 367 -16.89 -10.70 -24.97
N GLN A 368 -16.64 -10.56 -26.27
CA GLN A 368 -16.23 -9.30 -26.89
C GLN A 368 -17.25 -8.18 -26.69
N ASP A 369 -18.55 -8.47 -26.71
CA ASP A 369 -19.60 -7.45 -26.57
C ASP A 369 -19.55 -6.85 -25.17
N ILE A 370 -19.52 -7.71 -24.15
CA ILE A 370 -19.43 -7.34 -22.73
C ILE A 370 -18.15 -6.56 -22.44
N ILE A 371 -17.00 -6.99 -22.99
CA ILE A 371 -15.73 -6.27 -22.83
C ILE A 371 -15.76 -4.92 -23.57
N SER A 372 -16.38 -4.87 -24.75
CA SER A 372 -16.51 -3.62 -25.51
C SER A 372 -17.36 -2.60 -24.78
N ASP A 373 -18.48 -3.02 -24.17
CA ASP A 373 -19.32 -2.15 -23.35
C ASP A 373 -18.54 -1.57 -22.16
N TRP A 374 -17.72 -2.39 -21.50
CA TRP A 374 -16.86 -1.92 -20.41
C TRP A 374 -15.83 -0.89 -20.91
N ILE A 375 -15.19 -1.16 -22.05
CA ILE A 375 -14.22 -0.24 -22.68
C ILE A 375 -14.92 1.07 -23.05
N ASP A 376 -16.10 1.01 -23.64
CA ASP A 376 -16.85 2.18 -24.06
C ASP A 376 -17.26 3.07 -22.87
N HIS A 377 -17.45 2.47 -21.69
CA HIS A 377 -17.80 3.20 -20.49
C HIS A 377 -16.57 3.83 -19.78
N TYR A 378 -15.44 3.12 -19.72
CA TYR A 378 -14.32 3.51 -18.84
C TYR A 378 -13.04 3.96 -19.55
N VAL A 379 -12.95 3.79 -20.88
CA VAL A 379 -11.76 4.15 -21.69
C VAL A 379 -12.08 5.37 -22.55
N GLN A 380 -11.14 6.31 -22.63
CA GLN A 380 -11.27 7.50 -23.48
C GLN A 380 -11.37 7.08 -24.95
N LEU A 381 -12.15 7.81 -25.73
CA LEU A 381 -12.58 7.43 -27.08
C LEU A 381 -11.39 7.08 -28.00
N GLU A 382 -10.33 7.88 -27.93
CA GLU A 382 -9.11 7.74 -28.73
C GLU A 382 -8.30 6.46 -28.42
N PHE A 383 -8.49 5.85 -27.25
CA PHE A 383 -7.75 4.66 -26.82
C PHE A 383 -8.55 3.37 -26.87
N ARG A 384 -9.85 3.41 -27.17
CA ARG A 384 -10.73 2.22 -27.09
C ARG A 384 -10.26 1.06 -27.97
N GLU A 385 -9.95 1.34 -29.24
CA GLU A 385 -9.46 0.31 -30.17
C GLU A 385 -8.10 -0.25 -29.76
N HIS A 386 -7.24 0.59 -29.18
CA HIS A 386 -5.98 0.13 -28.62
C HIS A 386 -6.19 -0.82 -27.44
N VAL A 387 -7.10 -0.48 -26.51
CA VAL A 387 -7.42 -1.34 -25.37
C VAL A 387 -8.08 -2.65 -25.81
N LYS A 388 -8.95 -2.64 -26.83
CA LYS A 388 -9.51 -3.88 -27.42
C LYS A 388 -8.42 -4.80 -27.97
N LYS A 389 -7.49 -4.26 -28.77
CA LYS A 389 -6.34 -5.02 -29.27
C LYS A 389 -5.47 -5.56 -28.13
N PHE A 390 -5.20 -4.71 -27.13
CA PHE A 390 -4.43 -5.08 -25.95
C PHE A 390 -5.06 -6.24 -25.16
N LEU A 391 -6.40 -6.23 -25.00
CA LEU A 391 -7.14 -7.30 -24.32
C LEU A 391 -7.31 -8.57 -25.17
N THR A 392 -7.16 -8.47 -26.49
CA THR A 392 -7.24 -9.61 -27.42
C THR A 392 -5.90 -10.31 -27.57
N ASN A 393 -4.80 -9.54 -27.68
CA ASN A 393 -3.43 -10.05 -27.77
C ASN A 393 -2.42 -9.03 -27.21
N PRO A 394 -2.06 -9.11 -25.91
CA PRO A 394 -1.15 -8.17 -25.29
C PRO A 394 0.29 -8.34 -25.78
N ALA A 395 0.69 -9.52 -26.26
CA ALA A 395 2.02 -9.73 -26.83
C ALA A 395 2.19 -8.96 -28.15
N THR A 396 1.24 -9.09 -29.08
CA THR A 396 1.25 -8.30 -30.32
C THR A 396 1.16 -6.80 -30.03
N ALA A 397 0.34 -6.39 -29.05
CA ALA A 397 0.28 -4.98 -28.64
C ALA A 397 1.62 -4.47 -28.05
N ALA A 398 2.41 -5.33 -27.42
CA ALA A 398 3.75 -5.01 -26.94
C ALA A 398 4.71 -4.77 -28.12
N ASP A 399 4.65 -5.63 -29.15
CA ASP A 399 5.51 -5.55 -30.34
C ASP A 399 5.19 -4.33 -31.21
N GLU A 400 3.90 -4.06 -31.43
CA GLU A 400 3.44 -2.96 -32.30
C GLU A 400 3.62 -1.58 -31.67
N SER A 401 3.67 -1.49 -30.34
CA SER A 401 3.66 -0.21 -29.62
C SER A 401 4.37 -0.30 -28.26
N PRO A 402 5.70 -0.52 -28.24
CA PRO A 402 6.48 -0.60 -27.00
C PRO A 402 6.40 0.69 -26.17
N ASP A 403 6.25 1.85 -26.84
CA ASP A 403 6.13 3.18 -26.24
C ASP A 403 4.67 3.65 -26.08
N ARG A 404 3.71 2.71 -26.06
CA ARG A 404 2.30 3.04 -25.84
C ARG A 404 2.11 3.89 -24.58
N LYS A 405 1.07 4.71 -24.56
CA LYS A 405 0.63 5.42 -23.34
C LYS A 405 0.40 4.43 -22.20
N TYR A 406 0.48 4.88 -20.96
CA TYR A 406 0.19 4.02 -19.82
C TYR A 406 -1.31 3.83 -19.68
N LEU A 407 -1.76 2.69 -19.16
CA LEU A 407 -3.17 2.47 -18.84
C LEU A 407 -3.78 3.61 -18.00
N ALA A 408 -3.00 4.17 -17.06
CA ALA A 408 -3.40 5.33 -16.25
C ALA A 408 -3.79 6.57 -17.09
N ASP A 409 -3.22 6.71 -18.29
CA ASP A 409 -3.50 7.81 -19.21
C ASP A 409 -4.68 7.50 -20.16
N MET A 410 -5.02 6.22 -20.35
CA MET A 410 -6.05 5.80 -21.31
C MET A 410 -7.47 5.81 -20.73
N LEU A 411 -7.57 5.73 -19.40
CA LEU A 411 -8.85 5.60 -18.72
C LEU A 411 -9.50 6.97 -18.51
N SER A 412 -10.83 7.01 -18.55
CA SER A 412 -11.65 8.21 -18.33
C SER A 412 -11.69 8.66 -16.86
N ILE A 413 -10.79 8.12 -16.02
CA ILE A 413 -10.68 8.36 -14.57
C ILE A 413 -10.33 9.82 -14.24
N GLN A 414 -9.83 10.60 -15.21
CA GLN A 414 -9.38 11.98 -14.95
C GLN A 414 -10.51 13.00 -14.81
N ASN A 415 -11.74 12.69 -15.21
CA ASN A 415 -12.85 13.64 -15.13
C ASN A 415 -13.89 13.12 -14.16
N GLY A 416 -13.85 13.62 -12.92
CA GLY A 416 -14.93 13.49 -11.92
C GLY A 416 -16.23 14.19 -12.32
N GLN A 417 -16.66 13.99 -13.56
CA GLN A 417 -17.96 14.38 -14.09
C GLN A 417 -18.57 13.14 -14.72
N PHE A 418 -19.43 12.47 -13.95
CA PHE A 418 -20.54 11.72 -14.53
C PHE A 418 -21.32 12.68 -15.42
N VAL A 419 -21.13 12.61 -16.74
CA VAL A 419 -22.20 13.01 -17.65
C VAL A 419 -23.16 11.83 -17.67
N GLN A 420 -24.17 11.89 -16.80
CA GLN A 420 -25.39 11.13 -17.00
C GLN A 420 -25.92 11.52 -18.38
N ASN A 421 -25.90 10.59 -19.33
CA ASN A 421 -26.78 10.65 -20.48
C ASN A 421 -27.54 9.33 -20.53
N PHE A 422 -28.86 9.50 -20.59
CA PHE A 422 -29.91 8.50 -20.64
C PHE A 422 -29.77 7.50 -21.78
#